data_AF-A0A0K1Z743-F1
#
_entry.id   AF-A0A0K1Z743-F1
#
_cell.length_a   1.000
_cell.length_b   1.000
_cell.length_c   1.000
_cell.angle_alpha   90.00
_cell.angle_beta   90.00
_cell.angle_gamma   90.00
#
_symmetry.space_group_name_H-M   'P 1'
#
loop_
_entity.id
_entity.type
_entity.pdbx_description
1 polymer ?
#
loop_
_entity_poly.entity_id
_entity_poly.type
_entity_poly.pdbx_seq_one_letter_code
_entity_poly.pdbx_strand_id
1 'polypeptide(L)'
;MPIGVPKVSFSFSREDERMWIDIYNRLYRERLLFLSQGITSELANQLIGLLIFLSMEDDAKEMHLFINSPGGWVLPGIALYDTMQIVLPEIRTVCVGLAASMGSVILVGGEITKRLAFPHARVMMHQPVSGFYMAQVGEFVLEAEELLKLRETLTRIYAKRTGNPLWVVTEDLERDVFMSATEAHDYGIVDLVAVL
;
A
#
# COMPACT_ATOMS: atom_id res chain seq x y z
N MET A 1 21.98 -15.65 16.07
CA MET A 1 22.42 -15.13 14.75
C MET A 1 21.19 -14.65 14.01
N PRO A 2 21.17 -13.45 13.43
CA PRO A 2 20.10 -13.11 12.50
C PRO A 2 20.15 -14.12 11.34
N ILE A 3 18.98 -14.62 10.94
CA ILE A 3 18.83 -15.68 9.93
C ILE A 3 19.26 -15.20 8.53
N GLY A 4 19.55 -13.90 8.36
CA GLY A 4 19.88 -13.30 7.08
C GLY A 4 18.69 -13.34 6.12
N VAL A 5 18.86 -12.77 4.92
CA VAL A 5 17.88 -12.95 3.85
C VAL A 5 18.19 -14.29 3.17
N PRO A 6 17.23 -15.24 3.09
CA PRO A 6 17.45 -16.50 2.39
C PRO A 6 17.81 -16.27 0.92
N LYS A 7 18.76 -17.06 0.42
CA LYS A 7 19.16 -17.04 -0.99
C LYS A 7 18.62 -18.25 -1.74
N VAL A 8 18.28 -18.04 -3.00
CA VAL A 8 17.79 -19.08 -3.92
C VAL A 8 18.62 -19.07 -5.20
N SER A 9 18.76 -20.25 -5.82
CA SER A 9 19.45 -20.38 -7.10
C SER A 9 18.61 -19.77 -8.23
N PHE A 10 19.24 -18.96 -9.06
CA PHE A 10 18.66 -18.36 -10.26
C PHE A 10 19.61 -18.54 -11.44
N SER A 11 19.06 -18.77 -12.64
CA SER A 11 19.81 -18.94 -13.88
C SER A 11 19.18 -18.05 -14.96
N PHE A 12 20.03 -17.31 -15.68
CA PHE A 12 19.60 -16.34 -16.70
C PHE A 12 19.31 -16.97 -18.08
N SER A 13 19.80 -18.18 -18.35
CA SER A 13 19.68 -18.86 -19.65
C SER A 13 19.88 -20.38 -19.49
N ARG A 14 19.83 -21.15 -20.58
CA ARG A 14 20.15 -22.60 -20.59
C ARG A 14 21.62 -22.92 -20.23
N GLU A 15 22.48 -21.92 -20.05
CA GLU A 15 23.86 -22.12 -19.61
C GLU A 15 23.91 -22.24 -18.08
N ASP A 16 24.64 -23.23 -17.59
CA ASP A 16 24.68 -23.69 -16.18
C ASP A 16 25.26 -22.67 -15.16
N GLU A 17 25.33 -21.39 -15.51
CA GLU A 17 25.72 -20.32 -14.57
C GLU A 17 24.59 -20.03 -13.59
N ARG A 18 24.65 -20.70 -12.44
CA ARG A 18 23.74 -20.48 -11.31
C ARG A 18 24.29 -19.37 -10.42
N MET A 19 23.56 -18.28 -10.32
CA MET A 19 23.80 -17.27 -9.29
C MET A 19 22.90 -17.52 -8.07
N TRP A 20 23.38 -17.16 -6.88
CA TRP A 20 22.58 -17.15 -5.66
C TRP A 20 22.13 -15.72 -5.37
N ILE A 21 20.83 -15.48 -5.48
CA ILE A 21 20.21 -14.17 -5.23
C ILE A 21 19.32 -14.21 -4.01
N ASP A 22 19.08 -13.05 -3.42
CA ASP A 22 18.13 -12.91 -2.32
C ASP A 22 16.70 -13.27 -2.79
N ILE A 23 15.94 -13.92 -1.91
CA ILE A 23 14.59 -14.40 -2.21
C ILE A 23 13.67 -13.28 -2.73
N TYR A 24 13.76 -12.07 -2.17
CA TYR A 24 12.97 -10.93 -2.62
C TYR A 24 13.30 -10.52 -4.06
N ASN A 25 14.59 -10.50 -4.44
CA ASN A 25 14.99 -10.22 -5.82
C ASN A 25 14.44 -11.27 -6.80
N ARG A 26 14.36 -12.54 -6.38
CA ARG A 26 13.73 -13.60 -7.17
C ARG A 26 12.23 -13.38 -7.31
N LEU A 27 11.55 -12.96 -6.24
CA LEU A 27 10.11 -12.72 -6.20
C LEU A 27 9.69 -11.46 -6.97
N TYR A 28 10.47 -10.39 -6.93
CA TYR A 28 10.21 -9.17 -7.70
C TYR A 28 10.20 -9.43 -9.22
N ARG A 29 11.06 -10.34 -9.70
CA ARG A 29 11.04 -10.80 -11.10
C ARG A 29 9.76 -11.57 -11.48
N GLU A 30 9.10 -12.18 -10.49
CA GLU A 30 7.78 -12.77 -10.66
C GLU A 30 6.63 -11.77 -10.39
N ARG A 31 6.95 -10.47 -10.25
CA ARG A 31 6.00 -9.39 -9.95
C ARG A 31 5.30 -9.53 -8.60
N LEU A 32 5.96 -10.19 -7.65
CA LEU A 32 5.51 -10.33 -6.26
C LEU A 32 6.25 -9.29 -5.40
N LEU A 33 5.60 -8.17 -5.13
CA LEU A 33 6.12 -6.99 -4.42
C LEU A 33 5.65 -6.97 -2.97
N PHE A 34 6.42 -6.35 -2.08
CA PHE A 34 6.16 -6.38 -0.63
C PHE A 34 6.25 -5.01 0.00
N LEU A 35 5.18 -4.62 0.70
CA LEU A 35 5.11 -3.49 1.62
C LEU A 35 4.98 -4.04 3.05
N SER A 36 6.11 -4.41 3.65
CA SER A 36 6.16 -5.19 4.91
C SER A 36 6.65 -4.40 6.13
N GLN A 37 6.70 -3.06 6.03
CA GLN A 37 7.18 -2.19 7.09
C GLN A 37 6.51 -0.80 6.99
N GLY A 38 6.91 0.13 7.86
CA GLY A 38 6.44 1.51 7.78
C GLY A 38 6.80 2.17 6.45
N ILE A 39 5.87 2.94 5.89
CA ILE A 39 6.07 3.66 4.63
C ILE A 39 7.02 4.84 4.89
N THR A 40 8.20 4.80 4.28
CA THR A 40 9.19 5.89 4.24
C THR A 40 9.40 6.35 2.81
N SER A 41 10.02 7.52 2.61
CA SER A 41 10.36 8.01 1.26
C SER A 41 11.24 7.02 0.49
N GLU A 42 12.20 6.37 1.17
CA GLU A 42 13.08 5.39 0.53
C GLU A 42 12.33 4.14 0.07
N LEU A 43 11.50 3.55 0.95
CA LEU A 43 10.71 2.38 0.59
C LEU A 43 9.70 2.68 -0.52
N ALA A 44 9.01 3.82 -0.42
CA ALA A 44 8.06 4.25 -1.44
C ALA A 44 8.77 4.42 -2.80
N ASN A 45 9.93 5.08 -2.84
CA ASN A 45 10.70 5.26 -4.06
C ASN A 45 11.17 3.93 -4.67
N GLN A 46 11.58 2.96 -3.84
CA GLN A 46 11.94 1.63 -4.33
C GLN A 46 10.74 0.91 -4.98
N LEU A 47 9.57 0.94 -4.33
CA LEU A 47 8.35 0.34 -4.88
C LEU A 47 7.89 1.06 -6.15
N ILE A 48 7.88 2.39 -6.17
CA ILE A 48 7.57 3.21 -7.36
C ILE A 48 8.49 2.82 -8.52
N GLY A 49 9.79 2.75 -8.28
CA GLY A 49 10.78 2.35 -9.29
C GLY A 49 10.52 0.95 -9.83
N LEU A 50 10.19 -0.02 -8.96
CA LEU A 50 9.84 -1.38 -9.35
C LEU A 50 8.55 -1.44 -10.18
N LEU A 51 7.50 -0.70 -9.79
CA LEU A 51 6.24 -0.63 -10.53
C LEU A 51 6.45 -0.08 -11.94
N ILE A 52 7.20 1.02 -12.07
CA ILE A 52 7.52 1.63 -13.37
C ILE A 52 8.34 0.65 -14.21
N PHE A 53 9.39 0.06 -13.63
CA PHE A 53 10.25 -0.89 -14.34
C PHE A 53 9.48 -2.11 -14.85
N LEU A 54 8.67 -2.73 -13.99
CA LEU A 54 7.85 -3.88 -14.38
C LEU A 54 6.79 -3.49 -15.42
N SER A 55 6.20 -2.30 -15.32
CA SER A 55 5.29 -1.81 -16.36
C SER A 55 5.98 -1.63 -17.72
N MET A 56 7.28 -1.32 -17.74
CA MET A 56 8.06 -1.23 -18.99
C MET A 56 8.48 -2.59 -19.54
N GLU A 57 8.72 -3.59 -18.67
CA GLU A 57 9.08 -4.94 -19.12
C GLU A 57 7.91 -5.67 -19.80
N ASP A 58 6.71 -5.53 -19.26
CA ASP A 58 5.48 -6.13 -19.79
C ASP A 58 4.30 -5.35 -19.20
N ASP A 59 3.55 -4.66 -20.06
CA ASP A 59 2.44 -3.78 -19.70
C ASP A 59 1.11 -4.52 -19.52
N ALA A 60 1.04 -5.81 -19.86
CA ALA A 60 -0.14 -6.65 -19.72
C ALA A 60 -0.08 -7.57 -18.48
N LYS A 61 1.13 -7.94 -18.04
CA LYS A 61 1.29 -8.89 -16.93
C LYS A 61 1.03 -8.25 -15.57
N GLU A 62 0.00 -8.71 -14.87
CA GLU A 62 -0.39 -8.22 -13.54
C GLU A 62 0.74 -8.26 -12.50
N MET A 63 0.62 -7.41 -11.48
CA MET A 63 1.52 -7.37 -10.32
C MET A 63 0.76 -7.71 -9.04
N HIS A 64 1.46 -8.28 -8.06
CA HIS A 64 0.91 -8.55 -6.73
C HIS A 64 1.67 -7.75 -5.69
N LEU A 65 0.96 -6.92 -4.92
CA LEU A 65 1.51 -6.17 -3.81
C LEU A 65 0.99 -6.74 -2.48
N PHE A 66 1.87 -7.42 -1.76
CA PHE A 66 1.59 -7.95 -0.43
C PHE A 66 1.82 -6.87 0.62
N ILE A 67 0.84 -6.64 1.48
CA ILE A 67 0.81 -5.52 2.43
C ILE A 67 0.74 -6.05 3.85
N ASN A 68 1.74 -5.68 4.63
CA ASN A 68 1.81 -5.80 6.07
C ASN A 68 2.48 -4.54 6.64
N SER A 69 1.73 -3.45 6.73
CA SER A 69 2.25 -2.13 7.09
C SER A 69 1.36 -1.42 8.10
N PRO A 70 1.96 -0.81 9.14
CA PRO A 70 1.25 0.09 10.05
C PRO A 70 0.96 1.46 9.42
N GLY A 71 1.31 1.68 8.16
CA GLY A 71 1.26 2.98 7.50
C GLY A 71 2.60 3.72 7.60
N GLY A 72 2.58 5.05 7.55
CA GLY A 72 3.79 5.86 7.59
C GLY A 72 3.58 7.23 6.97
N TRP A 73 4.59 7.73 6.28
CA TRP A 73 4.59 9.06 5.68
C TRP A 73 3.50 9.19 4.60
N VAL A 74 2.66 10.23 4.72
CA VAL A 74 1.49 10.45 3.85
C VAL A 74 1.90 10.73 2.41
N LEU A 75 2.77 11.72 2.16
CA LEU A 75 3.17 12.10 0.81
C LEU A 75 3.88 10.97 0.02
N PRO A 76 4.86 10.24 0.59
CA PRO A 76 5.41 9.05 -0.05
C PRO A 76 4.36 7.98 -0.35
N GLY A 77 3.39 7.78 0.55
CA GLY A 77 2.28 6.86 0.32
C GLY A 77 1.36 7.31 -0.82
N ILE A 78 1.05 8.60 -0.93
CA ILE A 78 0.27 9.16 -2.05
C ILE A 78 1.02 8.97 -3.37
N ALA A 79 2.34 9.24 -3.40
CA ALA A 79 3.14 9.02 -4.61
C ALA A 79 3.13 7.56 -5.07
N LEU A 80 3.21 6.61 -4.12
CA LEU A 80 3.07 5.19 -4.41
C LEU A 80 1.66 4.85 -4.92
N TYR A 81 0.61 5.35 -4.26
CA TYR A 81 -0.77 5.17 -4.67
C TYR A 81 -1.01 5.68 -6.10
N ASP A 82 -0.57 6.90 -6.41
CA ASP A 82 -0.76 7.51 -7.73
C ASP A 82 0.00 6.73 -8.82
N THR A 83 1.21 6.25 -8.49
CA THR A 83 1.96 5.36 -9.40
C THR A 83 1.16 4.09 -9.69
N MET A 84 0.54 3.48 -8.67
CA MET A 84 -0.32 2.31 -8.85
C MET A 84 -1.52 2.58 -9.78
N GLN A 85 -2.03 3.81 -9.82
CA GLN A 85 -3.15 4.18 -10.70
C GLN A 85 -2.73 4.49 -12.14
N ILE A 86 -1.44 4.80 -12.36
CA ILE A 86 -0.92 5.29 -13.65
C ILE A 86 -0.26 4.18 -14.47
N VAL A 87 0.37 3.20 -13.82
CA VAL A 87 0.99 2.07 -14.54
C VAL A 87 -0.07 1.23 -15.25
N LEU A 88 0.30 0.65 -16.39
CA LEU A 88 -0.63 -0.10 -17.24
C LEU A 88 -1.05 -1.45 -16.65
N PRO A 89 -0.13 -2.26 -16.08
CA PRO A 89 -0.54 -3.52 -15.48
C PRO A 89 -1.38 -3.31 -14.24
N GLU A 90 -2.44 -4.11 -14.12
CA GLU A 90 -3.27 -4.13 -12.93
C GLU A 90 -2.45 -4.60 -11.71
N ILE A 91 -2.66 -3.94 -10.58
CA ILE A 91 -1.99 -4.25 -9.32
C ILE A 91 -2.99 -4.89 -8.36
N ARG A 92 -2.80 -6.18 -8.08
CA ARG A 92 -3.54 -6.93 -7.07
C ARG A 92 -2.95 -6.65 -5.70
N THR A 93 -3.74 -6.16 -4.76
CA THR A 93 -3.29 -5.93 -3.39
C THR A 93 -3.73 -7.06 -2.48
N VAL A 94 -2.84 -7.49 -1.58
CA VAL A 94 -3.11 -8.59 -0.64
C VAL A 94 -2.71 -8.17 0.77
N CYS A 95 -3.68 -7.98 1.66
CA CYS A 95 -3.41 -7.77 3.08
C CYS A 95 -3.14 -9.10 3.77
N VAL A 96 -1.89 -9.32 4.20
CA VAL A 96 -1.46 -10.58 4.85
C VAL A 96 -1.40 -10.49 6.38
N GLY A 97 -1.44 -9.29 6.94
CA GLY A 97 -1.34 -9.05 8.38
C GLY A 97 -2.06 -7.77 8.78
N LEU A 98 -1.38 -6.63 8.67
CA LEU A 98 -1.94 -5.31 8.94
C LEU A 98 -1.89 -4.42 7.71
N ALA A 99 -2.98 -3.71 7.42
CA ALA A 99 -2.97 -2.55 6.54
C ALA A 99 -3.60 -1.39 7.29
N ALA A 100 -2.79 -0.58 7.97
CA ALA A 100 -3.26 0.55 8.77
C ALA A 100 -2.84 1.89 8.15
N SER A 101 -3.63 2.94 8.36
CA SER A 101 -3.27 4.31 7.96
C SER A 101 -2.95 4.39 6.46
N MET A 102 -1.78 4.88 6.05
CA MET A 102 -1.39 4.85 4.63
C MET A 102 -1.30 3.44 4.05
N GLY A 103 -1.10 2.40 4.86
CA GLY A 103 -1.13 1.01 4.41
C GLY A 103 -2.52 0.58 3.92
N SER A 104 -3.60 1.04 4.54
CA SER A 104 -4.97 0.79 4.06
C SER A 104 -5.31 1.61 2.82
N VAL A 105 -4.73 2.81 2.66
CA VAL A 105 -4.84 3.59 1.42
C VAL A 105 -4.16 2.86 0.25
N ILE A 106 -2.99 2.28 0.47
CA ILE A 106 -2.33 1.44 -0.55
C ILE A 106 -3.16 0.18 -0.84
N LEU A 107 -3.71 -0.47 0.18
CA LEU A 107 -4.57 -1.65 0.00
C LEU A 107 -5.79 -1.35 -0.89
N VAL A 108 -6.51 -0.27 -0.60
CA VAL A 108 -7.72 0.12 -1.36
C VAL A 108 -7.41 0.61 -2.78
N GLY A 109 -6.15 1.00 -3.02
CA GLY A 109 -5.64 1.42 -4.33
C GLY A 109 -5.38 0.29 -5.33
N GLY A 110 -5.39 -0.98 -4.89
CA GLY A 110 -5.30 -2.12 -5.80
C GLY A 110 -6.52 -2.25 -6.71
N GLU A 111 -6.38 -2.91 -7.85
CA GLU A 111 -7.41 -3.04 -8.89
C GLU A 111 -8.75 -3.54 -8.30
N ILE A 112 -9.86 -2.88 -8.68
CA ILE A 112 -11.19 -3.24 -8.16
C ILE A 112 -11.49 -4.67 -8.59
N THR A 113 -12.15 -5.44 -7.71
CA THR A 113 -12.36 -6.91 -7.81
C THR A 113 -11.14 -7.78 -7.48
N LYS A 114 -9.95 -7.19 -7.29
CA LYS A 114 -8.69 -7.93 -7.08
C LYS A 114 -7.96 -7.58 -5.78
N ARG A 115 -8.63 -6.89 -4.86
CA ARG A 115 -8.11 -6.58 -3.52
C ARG A 115 -8.49 -7.71 -2.57
N LEU A 116 -7.50 -8.33 -1.94
CA LEU A 116 -7.67 -9.51 -1.09
C LEU A 116 -7.22 -9.21 0.35
N ALA A 117 -7.94 -9.75 1.34
CA ALA A 117 -7.46 -9.84 2.72
C ALA A 117 -7.38 -11.30 3.17
N PHE A 118 -6.34 -11.64 3.93
CA PHE A 118 -6.28 -12.92 4.65
C PHE A 118 -7.31 -12.95 5.79
N PRO A 119 -7.81 -14.13 6.20
CA PRO A 119 -8.93 -14.24 7.15
C PRO A 119 -8.71 -13.53 8.49
N HIS A 120 -7.46 -13.43 8.95
CA HIS A 120 -7.08 -12.78 10.22
C HIS A 120 -6.39 -11.43 10.02
N ALA A 121 -6.37 -10.92 8.79
CA ALA A 121 -5.82 -9.61 8.52
C ALA A 121 -6.68 -8.51 9.19
N ARG A 122 -6.01 -7.43 9.56
CA ARG A 122 -6.65 -6.22 10.11
C ARG A 122 -6.42 -5.06 9.18
N VAL A 123 -7.48 -4.29 8.97
CA VAL A 123 -7.42 -3.03 8.24
C VAL A 123 -7.75 -1.92 9.22
N MET A 124 -7.01 -0.82 9.20
CA MET A 124 -7.30 0.33 10.05
C MET A 124 -7.29 1.62 9.24
N MET A 125 -8.29 2.46 9.44
CA MET A 125 -8.36 3.81 8.89
C MET A 125 -8.43 4.83 10.01
N HIS A 126 -7.84 6.00 9.77
CA HIS A 126 -7.86 7.18 10.63
C HIS A 126 -7.48 8.41 9.80
N GLN A 127 -7.77 9.60 10.29
CA GLN A 127 -7.33 10.85 9.69
C GLN A 127 -5.80 11.01 9.76
N PRO A 128 -5.17 11.77 8.84
CA PRO A 128 -3.74 12.00 8.89
C PRO A 128 -3.38 12.78 10.17
N VAL A 129 -2.26 12.39 10.79
CA VAL A 129 -1.75 12.99 12.02
C VAL A 129 -0.44 13.72 11.72
N SER A 130 -0.28 14.91 12.29
CA SER A 130 1.00 15.64 12.28
C SER A 130 1.43 15.97 13.72
N GLY A 131 2.74 15.91 13.97
CA GLY A 131 3.35 16.27 15.24
C GLY A 131 3.87 17.70 15.22
N PHE A 132 2.99 18.70 15.27
CA PHE A 132 3.40 20.11 15.39
C PHE A 132 3.52 20.49 16.86
N TYR A 133 4.74 20.60 17.38
CA TYR A 133 4.93 20.91 18.80
C TYR A 133 5.46 22.33 19.05
N MET A 134 6.15 22.96 18.09
CA MET A 134 6.69 24.33 18.22
C MET A 134 6.88 25.02 16.85
N ALA A 135 5.85 25.72 16.36
CA ALA A 135 5.92 26.56 15.15
C ALA A 135 5.39 27.97 15.45
N GLN A 136 5.78 28.97 14.65
CA GLN A 136 5.16 30.30 14.74
C GLN A 136 3.69 30.23 14.32
N VAL A 137 2.84 31.16 14.79
CA VAL A 137 1.39 31.12 14.52
C VAL A 137 1.08 31.10 13.01
N GLY A 138 1.83 31.88 12.20
CA GLY A 138 1.63 31.90 10.75
C GLY A 138 1.96 30.57 10.07
N GLU A 139 3.09 29.95 10.44
CA GLU A 139 3.48 28.61 9.97
C GLU A 139 2.45 27.57 10.44
N PHE A 140 2.03 27.61 11.70
CA PHE A 140 1.02 26.68 12.21
C PHE A 140 -0.27 26.69 11.36
N VAL A 141 -0.76 27.86 10.95
CA VAL A 141 -1.96 27.98 10.12
C VAL A 141 -1.74 27.38 8.72
N LEU A 142 -0.62 27.70 8.07
CA LEU A 142 -0.29 27.17 6.73
C LEU A 142 -0.17 25.64 6.75
N GLU A 143 0.48 25.10 7.76
CA GLU A 143 0.70 23.68 7.93
C GLU A 143 -0.62 22.94 8.25
N ALA A 144 -1.50 23.56 9.05
CA ALA A 144 -2.83 23.02 9.32
C ALA A 144 -3.70 23.00 8.04
N GLU A 145 -3.66 24.05 7.23
CA GLU A 145 -4.35 24.08 5.93
C GLU A 145 -3.87 22.96 5.01
N GLU A 146 -2.57 22.69 4.97
CA GLU A 146 -2.03 21.59 4.15
C GLU A 146 -2.45 20.22 4.68
N LEU A 147 -2.45 20.02 6.00
CA LEU A 147 -2.94 18.78 6.61
C LEU A 147 -4.44 18.54 6.30
N LEU A 148 -5.25 19.60 6.28
CA LEU A 148 -6.66 19.52 5.90
C LEU A 148 -6.84 19.11 4.43
N LYS A 149 -6.01 19.61 3.51
CA LYS A 149 -6.03 19.17 2.10
C LYS A 149 -5.63 17.71 1.94
N LEU A 150 -4.62 17.26 2.68
CA LEU A 150 -4.23 15.85 2.70
C LEU A 150 -5.37 14.97 3.23
N ARG A 151 -6.01 15.40 4.32
CA ARG A 151 -7.20 14.71 4.86
C ARG A 151 -8.29 14.61 3.80
N GLU A 152 -8.65 15.70 3.14
CA GLU A 152 -9.67 15.69 2.07
C GLU A 152 -9.29 14.75 0.92
N THR A 153 -8.02 14.77 0.51
CA THR A 153 -7.49 13.90 -0.55
C THR A 153 -7.67 12.43 -0.20
N LEU A 154 -7.26 12.02 1.01
CA LEU A 154 -7.40 10.63 1.47
C LEU A 154 -8.87 10.22 1.60
N THR A 155 -9.74 11.09 2.13
CA THR A 155 -11.18 10.83 2.21
C THR A 155 -11.78 10.59 0.82
N ARG A 156 -11.40 11.40 -0.19
CA ARG A 156 -11.88 11.24 -1.57
C ARG A 156 -11.37 9.94 -2.21
N ILE A 157 -10.13 9.54 -1.93
CA ILE A 157 -9.58 8.25 -2.38
C ILE A 157 -10.44 7.11 -1.83
N TYR A 158 -10.66 7.07 -0.51
CA TYR A 158 -11.49 6.05 0.11
C TYR A 158 -12.90 6.04 -0.47
N ALA A 159 -13.59 7.18 -0.51
CA ALA A 159 -14.95 7.27 -1.04
C ALA A 159 -15.03 6.75 -2.48
N LYS A 160 -14.10 7.14 -3.34
CA LYS A 160 -14.04 6.69 -4.74
C LYS A 160 -13.80 5.18 -4.85
N ARG A 161 -12.87 4.62 -4.07
CA ARG A 161 -12.43 3.21 -4.20
C ARG A 161 -13.29 2.23 -3.42
N THR A 162 -14.02 2.68 -2.40
CA THR A 162 -14.95 1.86 -1.62
C THR A 162 -16.39 1.94 -2.15
N GLY A 163 -16.74 3.04 -2.84
CA GLY A 163 -18.11 3.31 -3.25
C GLY A 163 -18.97 3.93 -2.14
N ASN A 164 -18.41 4.14 -0.94
CA ASN A 164 -19.13 4.78 0.15
C ASN A 164 -19.31 6.29 -0.10
N PRO A 165 -20.43 6.88 0.36
CA PRO A 165 -20.61 8.33 0.32
C PRO A 165 -19.49 9.05 1.09
N LEU A 166 -19.06 10.20 0.56
CA LEU A 166 -17.96 10.98 1.15
C LEU A 166 -18.17 11.30 2.64
N TRP A 167 -19.41 11.57 3.05
CA TRP A 167 -19.75 11.90 4.44
C TRP A 167 -19.59 10.70 5.39
N VAL A 168 -19.86 9.47 4.94
CA VAL A 168 -19.64 8.24 5.73
C VAL A 168 -18.14 8.09 6.01
N VAL A 169 -17.34 8.13 4.93
CA VAL A 169 -15.88 8.02 5.04
C VAL A 169 -15.28 9.14 5.91
N THR A 170 -15.85 10.35 5.84
CA THR A 170 -15.36 11.49 6.62
C THR A 170 -15.54 11.26 8.11
N GLU A 171 -16.70 10.74 8.52
CA GLU A 171 -17.01 10.40 9.91
C GLU A 171 -16.15 9.22 10.39
N ASP A 172 -16.01 8.18 9.58
CA ASP A 172 -15.24 6.98 9.94
C ASP A 172 -13.72 7.25 10.03
N LEU A 173 -13.21 8.31 9.39
CA LEU A 173 -11.82 8.75 9.54
C LEU A 173 -11.56 9.56 10.83
N GLU A 174 -12.59 10.06 11.53
CA GLU A 174 -12.38 10.91 12.71
C GLU A 174 -11.72 10.16 13.87
N ARG A 175 -11.82 8.83 13.89
CA ARG A 175 -11.25 7.96 14.92
C ARG A 175 -10.53 6.80 14.28
N ASP A 176 -9.71 6.12 15.08
CA ASP A 176 -9.11 4.86 14.70
C ASP A 176 -10.21 3.80 14.57
N VAL A 177 -10.50 3.39 13.33
CA VAL A 177 -11.45 2.32 13.03
C VAL A 177 -10.67 1.10 12.59
N PHE A 178 -10.71 0.04 13.41
CA PHE A 178 -10.09 -1.24 13.08
C PHE A 178 -11.13 -2.26 12.61
N MET A 179 -10.99 -2.70 11.36
CA MET A 179 -11.82 -3.70 10.71
C MET A 179 -11.11 -5.06 10.70
N SER A 180 -11.90 -6.12 10.87
CA SER A 180 -11.56 -7.48 10.43
C SER A 180 -11.55 -7.57 8.90
N ALA A 181 -11.07 -8.69 8.35
CA ALA A 181 -11.09 -8.93 6.91
C ALA A 181 -12.51 -8.87 6.32
N THR A 182 -13.50 -9.41 7.03
CA THR A 182 -14.92 -9.38 6.62
C THR A 182 -15.49 -7.97 6.70
N GLU A 183 -15.24 -7.22 7.77
CA GLU A 183 -15.69 -5.82 7.87
C GLU A 183 -15.03 -4.94 6.79
N ALA A 184 -13.74 -5.17 6.48
CA ALA A 184 -13.06 -4.46 5.42
C ALA A 184 -13.61 -4.79 4.02
N HIS A 185 -14.06 -6.03 3.82
CA HIS A 185 -14.79 -6.44 2.61
C HIS A 185 -16.13 -5.73 2.52
N ASP A 186 -16.93 -5.76 3.59
CA ASP A 186 -18.26 -5.16 3.62
C ASP A 186 -18.21 -3.63 3.48
N TYR A 187 -17.14 -3.00 3.98
CA TYR A 187 -16.86 -1.58 3.78
C TYR A 187 -16.35 -1.26 2.36
N GLY A 188 -15.99 -2.26 1.55
CA GLY A 188 -15.48 -2.08 0.18
C GLY A 188 -13.99 -1.74 0.09
N ILE A 189 -13.20 -1.94 1.15
CA ILE A 189 -11.74 -1.75 1.14
C ILE A 189 -11.06 -2.89 0.37
N VAL A 190 -11.56 -4.10 0.57
CA VAL A 190 -11.13 -5.30 -0.17
C VAL A 190 -12.34 -5.92 -0.88
N ASP A 191 -12.07 -6.70 -1.92
CA ASP A 191 -13.10 -7.37 -2.72
C ASP A 191 -13.27 -8.84 -2.33
N LEU A 192 -12.24 -9.43 -1.70
CA LEU A 192 -12.20 -10.84 -1.37
C LEU A 192 -11.60 -11.05 0.02
N VAL A 193 -12.12 -12.06 0.73
CA VAL A 193 -11.49 -12.63 1.93
C VAL A 193 -11.01 -14.02 1.57
N ALA A 194 -9.71 -14.29 1.74
CA ALA A 194 -9.15 -15.60 1.44
C ALA A 194 -9.79 -16.68 2.34
N VAL A 195 -10.14 -17.80 1.74
CA VAL A 195 -10.65 -18.99 2.45
C VAL A 195 -9.46 -19.88 2.79
N LEU A 196 -9.43 -20.40 4.02
CA LEU A 196 -8.41 -21.36 4.48
C LEU A 196 -8.62 -22.75 3.87
#